data_AF-A0A914Y634-F1
#
_entry.id   AF-A0A914Y634-F1
#
_cell.length_a   1.000
_cell.length_b   1.000
_cell.length_c   1.000
_cell.angle_alpha   90.00
_cell.angle_beta   90.00
_cell.angle_gamma   90.00
#
_symmetry.space_group_name_H-M   'P 1'
#
loop_
_entity.id
_entity.type
_entity.pdbx_description
1 polymer ?
#
loop_
_entity_poly.entity_id
_entity_poly.type
_entity_poly.pdbx_seq_one_letter_code
_entity_poly.pdbx_strand_id
1 'polypeptide(L)'
;MLLKKLFLVDRSAAYGARWVAKSLVKAGVCRRCLVQVSYAIGISHPLSIMVISYGTSPLSEPELLSIVNDNFDLRPGVLIRDLGLKNPIYKETAKNGHFGHERFTWEQAKELKIRPEFATKLKTRALNLSQASGDASQKVNGNA
;
A
#
# COMPACT_ATOMS: atom_id res chain seq x y z
N MET A 1 -28.29 12.26 -21.75
CA MET A 1 -27.92 10.84 -21.95
C MET A 1 -26.50 10.62 -21.39
N LEU A 2 -26.28 10.79 -20.09
CA LEU A 2 -26.28 9.74 -19.04
C LEU A 2 -25.17 8.66 -19.14
N LEU A 3 -23.95 9.05 -19.51
CA LEU A 3 -22.80 8.12 -19.52
C LEU A 3 -21.46 8.74 -19.08
N LYS A 4 -21.47 9.54 -17.99
CA LYS A 4 -20.23 10.11 -17.41
C LYS A 4 -20.05 9.94 -15.89
N LYS A 5 -20.95 9.25 -15.17
CA LYS A 5 -20.83 9.05 -13.70
C LYS A 5 -20.22 7.71 -13.27
N LEU A 6 -20.14 6.72 -14.15
CA LEU A 6 -19.56 5.39 -13.86
C LEU A 6 -18.02 5.42 -13.81
N PHE A 7 -17.39 6.46 -14.38
CA PHE A 7 -15.95 6.62 -14.63
C PHE A 7 -15.00 6.75 -13.42
N LEU A 8 -15.49 6.66 -12.19
CA LEU A 8 -14.74 7.14 -11.03
C LEU A 8 -14.31 6.07 -10.04
N VAL A 9 -14.88 4.86 -10.05
CA VAL A 9 -14.45 3.82 -9.10
C VAL A 9 -13.19 3.12 -9.59
N ASP A 10 -13.15 2.62 -10.82
CA ASP A 10 -12.04 1.77 -11.29
C ASP A 10 -10.67 2.46 -11.18
N ARG A 11 -10.56 3.69 -11.71
CA ARG A 11 -9.32 4.46 -11.68
C ARG A 11 -8.96 4.93 -10.26
N SER A 12 -9.94 5.45 -9.51
CA SER A 12 -9.64 5.95 -8.16
C SER A 12 -9.28 4.81 -7.21
N ALA A 13 -9.95 3.65 -7.32
CA ALA A 13 -9.65 2.45 -6.56
C ALA A 13 -8.26 1.91 -6.89
N ALA A 14 -7.89 1.82 -8.17
CA ALA A 14 -6.56 1.38 -8.57
C ALA A 14 -5.46 2.31 -8.03
N TYR A 15 -5.66 3.62 -8.12
CA TYR A 15 -4.73 4.60 -7.55
C TYR A 15 -4.69 4.54 -6.01
N GLY A 16 -5.84 4.36 -5.36
CA GLY A 16 -5.95 4.16 -3.92
C GLY A 16 -5.21 2.90 -3.46
N ALA A 17 -5.39 1.78 -4.15
CA ALA A 17 -4.69 0.53 -3.86
C ALA A 17 -3.17 0.68 -4.01
N ARG A 18 -2.72 1.37 -5.08
CA ARG A 18 -1.30 1.72 -5.25
C ARG A 18 -0.78 2.58 -4.10
N TRP A 19 -1.54 3.60 -3.71
CA TRP A 19 -1.17 4.52 -2.65
C TRP A 19 -1.00 3.80 -1.30
N VAL A 20 -1.93 2.88 -0.98
CA VAL A 20 -1.83 2.00 0.18
C VAL A 20 -0.58 1.12 0.10
N ALA A 21 -0.40 0.39 -1.00
CA ALA A 21 0.72 -0.53 -1.18
C ALA A 21 2.07 0.19 -1.04
N LYS A 22 2.22 1.35 -1.68
CA LYS A 22 3.45 2.14 -1.60
C LYS A 22 3.71 2.65 -0.18
N SER A 23 2.66 3.06 0.52
CA SER A 23 2.78 3.53 1.92
C SER A 23 3.19 2.40 2.86
N LEU A 24 2.62 1.20 2.71
CA LEU A 24 2.99 0.02 3.51
C LEU A 24 4.45 -0.37 3.30
N VAL A 25 4.93 -0.36 2.05
CA VAL A 25 6.34 -0.68 1.74
C VAL A 25 7.28 0.42 2.27
N LYS A 26 6.92 1.70 2.08
CA LYS A 26 7.75 2.83 2.56
C LYS A 26 7.85 2.87 4.08
N ALA A 27 6.78 2.51 4.79
CA ALA A 27 6.74 2.41 6.25
C ALA A 27 7.47 1.17 6.80
N GLY A 28 8.03 0.31 5.95
CA GLY A 28 8.75 -0.90 6.38
C GLY A 28 7.86 -2.01 6.92
N VAL A 29 6.53 -1.94 6.69
CA VAL A 29 5.59 -2.97 7.13
C VAL A 29 5.81 -4.28 6.37
N CYS A 30 6.16 -4.17 5.08
CA CYS A 30 6.46 -5.31 4.21
C CYS A 30 7.47 -4.91 3.14
N ARG A 31 8.15 -5.88 2.53
CA ARG A 31 9.05 -5.61 1.39
C ARG A 31 8.31 -5.57 0.05
N ARG A 32 7.24 -6.34 -0.07
CA ARG A 32 6.34 -6.35 -1.22
C ARG A 32 4.93 -6.68 -0.75
N CYS A 33 3.93 -6.12 -1.40
CA CYS A 33 2.55 -6.45 -1.14
C CYS A 33 1.68 -6.31 -2.38
N LEU A 34 0.59 -7.06 -2.40
CA LEU A 34 -0.55 -6.87 -3.29
C LEU A 34 -1.72 -6.35 -2.45
N VAL A 35 -2.36 -5.29 -2.93
CA VAL A 35 -3.57 -4.73 -2.33
C VAL A 35 -4.71 -4.93 -3.31
N GLN A 36 -5.79 -5.57 -2.86
CA GLN A 36 -7.01 -5.76 -3.61
C GLN A 36 -8.15 -5.00 -2.92
N VAL A 37 -8.97 -4.32 -3.71
CA VAL A 37 -10.16 -3.62 -3.23
C VAL A 37 -11.33 -3.96 -4.14
N SER A 38 -12.49 -4.25 -3.57
CA SER A 38 -13.71 -4.54 -4.32
C SER A 38 -14.85 -3.61 -3.89
N TYR A 39 -15.73 -3.27 -4.84
CA TYR A 39 -16.89 -2.41 -4.61
C TYR A 39 -18.13 -3.04 -5.23
N ALA A 40 -19.29 -2.79 -4.63
CA ALA A 40 -20.58 -3.02 -5.26
C ALA A 40 -21.15 -1.71 -5.81
N ILE A 41 -21.93 -1.83 -6.89
CA ILE A 41 -22.62 -0.69 -7.48
C ILE A 41 -23.54 -0.02 -6.45
N GLY A 42 -23.42 1.30 -6.31
CA GLY A 42 -24.22 2.08 -5.35
C GLY A 42 -23.75 2.03 -3.90
N ILE A 43 -22.74 1.23 -3.55
CA ILE A 43 -22.17 1.17 -2.20
C ILE A 43 -20.88 1.99 -2.15
N SER A 44 -20.82 2.96 -1.24
CA SER A 44 -19.67 3.86 -1.10
C SER A 44 -18.47 3.21 -0.41
N HIS A 45 -18.73 2.32 0.55
CA HIS A 45 -17.69 1.58 1.26
C HIS A 45 -17.22 0.37 0.41
N PRO A 46 -15.93 0.05 0.42
CA PRO A 46 -15.45 -1.16 -0.22
C PRO A 46 -16.08 -2.39 0.44
N LEU A 47 -16.49 -3.36 -0.38
CA LEU A 47 -17.01 -4.64 0.09
C LEU A 47 -15.90 -5.48 0.74
N SER A 48 -14.71 -5.45 0.14
CA SER A 48 -13.53 -6.10 0.69
C SER A 48 -12.28 -5.31 0.38
N ILE A 49 -11.35 -5.36 1.33
CA ILE A 49 -9.97 -4.91 1.19
C ILE A 49 -9.10 -6.09 1.64
N MET A 50 -8.12 -6.46 0.83
CA MET A 50 -7.20 -7.55 1.13
C MET A 50 -5.77 -7.11 0.87
N VAL A 51 -4.85 -7.51 1.77
CA VAL A 51 -3.42 -7.19 1.68
C VAL A 51 -2.61 -8.48 1.79
N ILE A 52 -1.92 -8.85 0.72
CA ILE A 52 -1.08 -10.04 0.66
C ILE A 52 0.38 -9.58 0.68
N SER A 53 1.14 -9.96 1.71
CA SER A 53 2.56 -9.56 1.88
C SER A 53 3.57 -10.58 1.32
N TYR A 54 3.11 -11.70 0.76
CA TYR A 54 3.94 -12.79 0.24
C TYR A 54 5.02 -13.26 1.24
N GLY A 55 4.68 -13.34 2.53
CA GLY A 55 5.61 -13.76 3.60
C GLY A 55 6.69 -12.74 3.94
N THR A 56 6.61 -11.51 3.41
CA THR A 56 7.62 -10.46 3.65
C THR A 56 7.31 -9.56 4.85
N SER A 57 6.13 -9.69 5.44
CA SER A 57 5.76 -9.08 6.71
C SER A 57 5.75 -10.11 7.84
N PRO A 58 6.09 -9.74 9.09
CA PRO A 58 5.80 -10.56 10.27
C PRO A 58 4.33 -10.48 10.71
N LEU A 59 3.55 -9.55 10.14
CA LEU A 59 2.14 -9.36 10.46
C LEU A 59 1.26 -10.28 9.60
N SER A 60 0.21 -10.78 10.22
CA SER A 60 -0.87 -11.51 9.56
C SER A 60 -1.72 -10.60 8.68
N GLU A 61 -2.49 -11.19 7.75
CA GLU A 61 -3.37 -10.42 6.86
C GLU A 61 -4.41 -9.55 7.61
N PRO A 62 -5.07 -10.02 8.69
CA PRO A 62 -5.97 -9.19 9.47
C PRO A 62 -5.27 -7.99 10.13
N GLU A 63 -4.03 -8.16 10.58
CA GLU A 63 -3.24 -7.07 11.19
C GLU A 63 -2.84 -6.02 10.13
N LEU A 64 -2.42 -6.48 8.94
CA LEU A 64 -2.17 -5.60 7.80
C LEU A 64 -3.43 -4.83 7.40
N LEU A 65 -4.56 -5.51 7.35
CA LEU A 65 -5.85 -4.90 7.06
C LEU A 65 -6.24 -3.85 8.11
N SER A 66 -5.98 -4.11 9.40
CA SER A 66 -6.21 -3.13 10.46
C SER A 66 -5.39 -1.85 10.24
N ILE A 67 -4.12 -1.98 9.87
CA ILE A 67 -3.27 -0.83 9.56
C ILE A 67 -3.84 -0.03 8.39
N VAL A 68 -4.32 -0.70 7.34
CA VAL A 68 -4.94 -0.02 6.20
C VAL A 68 -6.20 0.74 6.62
N ASN A 69 -7.10 0.09 7.35
CA ASN A 69 -8.36 0.71 7.80
C ASN A 69 -8.14 1.89 8.76
N ASP A 70 -7.11 1.82 9.61
CA ASP A 70 -6.79 2.91 10.54
C ASP A 70 -6.24 4.16 9.83
N ASN A 71 -5.67 4.00 8.62
CA ASN A 71 -4.93 5.05 7.93
C ASN A 71 -5.59 5.54 6.63
N PHE A 72 -6.43 4.73 5.99
CA PHE A 72 -6.98 5.02 4.68
C PHE A 72 -8.49 4.89 4.65
N ASP A 73 -9.12 5.91 4.08
CA ASP A 73 -10.53 5.89 3.75
C ASP A 73 -10.66 5.67 2.23
N LEU A 74 -10.93 4.42 1.85
CA LEU A 74 -10.99 3.99 0.46
C LEU A 74 -12.36 4.23 -0.18
N ARG A 75 -13.23 5.07 0.40
CA ARG A 75 -14.48 5.45 -0.28
C ARG A 75 -14.14 6.27 -1.54
N PRO A 76 -14.75 6.01 -2.71
CA PRO A 76 -14.38 6.67 -3.96
C PRO A 76 -14.43 8.21 -3.87
N GLY A 77 -15.43 8.76 -3.17
CA GLY A 77 -15.55 10.21 -2.95
C GLY A 77 -14.39 10.80 -2.15
N VAL A 78 -13.85 10.04 -1.18
CA VAL A 78 -12.71 10.44 -0.35
C VAL A 78 -11.42 10.32 -1.14
N LEU A 79 -11.23 9.23 -1.89
CA LEU A 79 -10.08 9.06 -2.79
C LEU A 79 -9.99 10.20 -3.82
N ILE A 80 -11.11 10.61 -4.41
CA ILE A 80 -11.13 11.73 -5.36
C ILE A 80 -10.66 13.04 -4.71
N ARG A 81 -11.07 13.28 -3.46
CA ARG A 81 -10.69 14.47 -2.69
C ARG A 81 -9.22 14.41 -2.30
N ASP A 82 -8.80 13.34 -1.64
CA ASP A 82 -7.48 13.20 -1.02
C ASP A 82 -6.37 13.10 -2.08
N LEU A 83 -6.65 12.49 -3.24
CA LEU A 83 -5.69 12.40 -4.33
C LEU A 83 -5.84 13.52 -5.37
N GLY A 84 -6.78 14.45 -5.19
CA GLY A 84 -6.97 15.59 -6.11
C GLY A 84 -7.37 15.17 -7.53
N LEU A 85 -8.15 14.10 -7.68
CA LEU A 85 -8.46 13.47 -8.98
C LEU A 85 -9.40 14.31 -9.87
N LYS A 86 -9.90 15.45 -9.37
CA LYS A 86 -10.66 16.40 -10.21
C LYS A 86 -9.76 17.29 -11.07
N ASN A 87 -8.46 17.33 -10.78
CA ASN A 87 -7.50 18.15 -11.51
C ASN A 87 -7.19 17.55 -12.90
N PRO A 88 -6.86 18.39 -13.91
CA PRO A 88 -6.54 17.94 -15.27
C PRO A 88 -5.13 17.34 -15.38
N ILE A 89 -4.82 16.31 -14.60
CA ILE A 89 -3.49 15.68 -14.50
C ILE A 89 -3.30 14.44 -15.38
N TYR A 90 -4.37 14.00 -16.07
CA TYR A 90 -4.43 12.70 -16.74
C TYR A 90 -3.67 12.60 -18.07
N LYS A 91 -3.36 13.74 -18.71
CA LYS A 91 -2.61 13.74 -19.98
C LYS A 91 -1.23 13.11 -19.81
N GLU A 92 -0.58 13.39 -18.69
CA GLU A 92 0.75 12.86 -18.39
C GLU A 92 0.70 11.37 -18.00
N THR A 93 -0.42 10.87 -17.46
CA THR A 93 -0.58 9.44 -17.12
C THR A 93 -0.72 8.54 -18.35
N ALA A 94 -1.05 9.09 -19.52
CA ALA A 94 -1.29 8.33 -20.74
C ALA A 94 0.00 7.85 -21.44
N LYS A 95 1.17 8.28 -20.97
CA LYS A 95 2.49 7.86 -21.46
C LYS A 95 3.29 7.24 -20.32
N ASN A 96 4.10 6.24 -20.62
CA ASN A 96 5.03 5.59 -19.66
C ASN A 96 4.38 4.97 -18.41
N GLY A 97 3.06 4.75 -18.42
CA GLY A 97 2.33 4.09 -17.35
C GLY A 97 1.91 5.02 -16.19
N HIS A 98 0.95 4.54 -15.41
CA HIS A 98 0.29 5.33 -14.35
C HIS A 98 1.04 5.32 -13.01
N PHE A 99 2.01 4.42 -12.84
CA PHE A 99 2.68 4.16 -11.57
C PHE A 99 4.20 4.37 -11.69
N GLY A 100 4.86 4.53 -10.55
CA GLY A 100 6.32 4.70 -10.46
C GLY A 100 6.84 6.13 -10.70
N HIS A 101 5.95 7.09 -10.93
CA HIS A 101 6.32 8.50 -11.17
C HIS A 101 5.99 9.37 -9.96
N GLU A 102 6.99 9.98 -9.33
CA GLU A 102 6.82 10.77 -8.09
C GLU A 102 5.94 12.02 -8.24
N ARG A 103 5.69 12.46 -9.48
CA ARG A 103 4.82 13.60 -9.79
C ARG A 103 3.33 13.35 -9.50
N PHE A 104 2.91 12.09 -9.37
CA PHE A 104 1.51 11.74 -9.12
C PHE A 104 1.20 11.67 -7.63
N THR A 105 0.01 12.14 -7.25
CA THR A 105 -0.43 12.20 -5.84
C THR A 105 -0.52 10.82 -5.19
N TRP A 106 -0.97 9.79 -5.92
CA TRP A 106 -1.01 8.40 -5.43
C TRP A 106 0.36 7.73 -5.33
N GLU A 107 1.42 8.35 -5.87
CA GLU A 107 2.80 7.91 -5.70
C GLU A 107 3.48 8.56 -4.50
N GLN A 108 2.82 9.50 -3.81
CA GLN A 108 3.35 10.12 -2.59
C GLN A 108 2.90 9.29 -1.38
N ALA A 109 3.84 8.56 -0.77
CA ALA A 109 3.53 7.68 0.36
C ALA A 109 2.99 8.49 1.55
N LYS A 110 1.91 7.98 2.17
CA LYS A 110 1.35 8.55 3.39
C LYS A 110 2.14 8.05 4.59
N GLU A 111 2.35 8.91 5.57
CA GLU A 111 2.86 8.50 6.88
C GLU A 111 1.81 7.67 7.60
N LEU A 112 2.17 6.45 8.00
CA LEU A 112 1.25 5.50 8.61
C LEU A 112 1.33 5.58 10.14
N LYS A 113 0.17 5.70 10.78
CA LYS A 113 0.00 5.47 12.21
C LYS A 113 -0.06 3.97 12.44
N ILE A 114 1.01 3.42 12.99
CA ILE A 114 1.13 2.00 13.32
C ILE A 114 1.00 1.85 14.83
N ARG A 115 0.09 0.99 15.25
CA ARG A 115 -0.13 0.73 16.68
C ARG A 115 1.11 0.08 17.31
N PRO A 116 1.43 0.35 18.60
CA PRO A 116 2.65 -0.12 19.25
C PRO A 116 2.85 -1.64 19.20
N GLU A 117 1.76 -2.41 19.29
CA GLU A 117 1.76 -3.87 19.21
C GLU A 117 2.33 -4.38 17.88
N PHE A 118 1.97 -3.74 16.76
CA PHE A 118 2.46 -4.10 15.42
C PHE A 118 3.88 -3.59 15.21
N ALA A 119 4.20 -2.40 15.72
CA ALA A 119 5.54 -1.83 15.64
C ALA A 119 6.58 -2.73 16.32
N THR A 120 6.22 -3.35 17.44
CA THR A 120 7.09 -4.29 18.16
C THR A 120 7.40 -5.53 17.30
N LYS A 121 6.37 -6.16 16.70
CA LYS A 121 6.54 -7.32 15.81
C LYS A 121 7.43 -7.01 14.60
N LEU A 122 7.26 -5.82 14.02
CA LEU A 122 8.08 -5.35 12.89
C LEU A 122 9.55 -5.20 13.28
N LYS A 123 9.83 -4.61 14.44
CA LYS A 123 11.20 -4.47 14.97
C LYS A 123 11.84 -5.83 15.25
N THR A 124 11.13 -6.75 15.91
CA THR A 124 11.65 -8.10 16.21
C THR A 124 12.13 -8.82 14.96
N ARG A 125 11.34 -8.77 13.87
CA ARG A 125 11.77 -9.38 12.60
C ARG A 125 13.01 -8.69 12.01
N ALA A 126 13.09 -7.36 12.08
CA ALA A 126 14.23 -6.61 11.59
C ALA A 126 15.53 -6.98 12.34
N LEU A 127 15.47 -7.13 13.67
CA LEU A 127 16.61 -7.62 14.47
C LEU A 127 17.01 -9.05 14.10
N ASN A 128 16.05 -9.95 13.93
CA ASN A 128 16.36 -11.34 13.58
C ASN A 128 17.03 -11.45 12.19
N LEU A 129 16.64 -10.60 11.23
CA LEU A 129 17.24 -10.57 9.90
C LEU A 129 18.67 -9.99 9.90
N SER A 130 18.96 -9.00 10.73
CA SER A 130 20.33 -8.45 10.85
C SER A 130 21.29 -9.41 11.55
N GLN A 131 20.81 -10.17 12.53
CA GLN A 131 21.62 -11.21 13.20
C GLN A 131 21.93 -12.39 12.26
N ALA A 132 20.94 -12.85 11.48
CA ALA A 132 21.14 -13.95 10.53
C ALA A 132 22.14 -13.62 9.39
N SER A 133 22.27 -12.34 9.02
CA SER A 133 23.24 -11.89 8.00
C SER A 133 24.65 -11.69 8.56
N GLY A 134 24.79 -11.40 9.86
CA GLY A 134 26.07 -11.37 10.56
C GLY A 134 26.72 -12.76 10.70
N ASP A 135 25.94 -13.77 11.08
CA ASP A 135 26.42 -15.16 11.23
C ASP A 135 26.86 -15.80 9.91
N ALA A 136 26.21 -15.46 8.80
CA ALA A 136 26.59 -15.94 7.47
C ALA A 136 27.97 -15.41 7.03
N SER A 137 28.37 -14.22 7.48
CA SER A 137 29.67 -13.62 7.15
C SER A 137 30.82 -14.20 7.97
N GLN A 138 30.56 -14.69 9.20
CA GLN A 138 31.61 -15.31 10.04
C GLN A 138 31.97 -16.74 9.61
N LYS A 139 31.07 -17.48 8.96
CA LYS A 139 31.36 -18.84 8.47
C LYS A 139 32.23 -18.91 7.21
N VAL A 140 32.39 -17.81 6.47
CA VAL A 140 33.20 -17.79 5.23
C VAL A 140 34.69 -17.57 5.51
N ASN A 141 35.05 -16.96 6.65
CA ASN A 141 36.44 -16.65 7.00
C ASN A 141 37.13 -17.71 7.89
N GLY A 142 36.51 -18.89 8.06
CA GLY A 142 36.99 -19.94 8.97
C GLY A 142 37.59 -21.20 8.30
N ASN A 143 37.74 -21.22 6.97
CA ASN A 143 38.41 -22.29 6.24
C ASN A 143 39.59 -21.69 5.45
N ALA A 144 40.71 -21.46 6.13
CA ALA A 144 42.03 -21.26 5.56
C ALA A 144 43.07 -21.89 6.48
#